data_AF-A0A2P4Y2W9-F1
#
_entry.id   AF-A0A2P4Y2W9-F1
#
_cell.length_a   1.000
_cell.length_b   1.000
_cell.length_c   1.000
_cell.angle_alpha   90.00
_cell.angle_beta   90.00
_cell.angle_gamma   90.00
#
_symmetry.space_group_name_H-M   'P 1'
#
loop_
_entity.id
_entity.type
_entity.pdbx_description
1 polymer ?
#
loop_
_entity_poly.entity_id
_entity_poly.type
_entity_poly.pdbx_seq_one_letter_code
_entity_poly.pdbx_strand_id
1 'polypeptide(L)'
;MKFFTATSALIALAGTTVSAAVTGSAPWGYKTNDATMVGPAQWAEHYPTCGGSRQSPIDITTTEGNVTTRSLSFTGECANFNLTQTDETFKASVVGGSCSASANGASYNMAQFHL
;
A
#
# COMPACT_ATOMS: atom_id res chain seq x y z
N MET A 1 -37.39 0.30 41.10
CA MET A 1 -36.73 -0.15 39.86
C MET A 1 -35.78 0.95 39.43
N LYS A 2 -34.46 0.69 39.45
CA LYS A 2 -33.42 1.65 39.07
C LYS A 2 -33.00 1.33 37.64
N PHE A 3 -33.23 2.24 36.72
CA PHE A 3 -32.79 2.10 35.33
C PHE A 3 -31.32 2.51 35.24
N PHE A 4 -30.46 1.59 34.82
CA PHE A 4 -29.06 1.87 34.51
C PHE A 4 -28.95 2.23 33.04
N THR A 5 -28.59 3.47 32.73
CA THR A 5 -28.29 3.91 31.37
C THR A 5 -26.85 3.53 31.06
N ALA A 6 -26.66 2.56 30.16
CA ALA A 6 -25.35 2.18 29.65
C ALA A 6 -24.97 3.15 28.50
N THR A 7 -23.95 3.97 28.71
CA THR A 7 -23.33 4.78 27.66
C THR A 7 -22.28 3.94 26.94
N SER A 8 -22.58 3.51 25.71
CA SER A 8 -21.62 2.86 24.83
C SER A 8 -20.66 3.90 24.25
N ALA A 9 -19.38 3.80 24.61
CA ALA A 9 -18.31 4.59 23.99
C ALA A 9 -17.93 3.97 22.63
N LEU A 10 -18.26 4.65 21.54
CA LEU A 10 -17.76 4.32 20.21
C LEU A 10 -16.31 4.80 20.10
N ILE A 11 -15.35 3.87 20.19
CA ILE A 11 -13.95 4.15 19.86
C ILE A 11 -13.84 4.15 18.33
N ALA A 12 -13.82 5.35 17.74
CA ALA A 12 -13.49 5.49 16.33
C ALA A 12 -12.01 5.15 16.14
N LEU A 13 -11.73 4.00 15.52
CA LEU A 13 -10.39 3.70 14.98
C LEU A 13 -10.15 4.65 13.81
N ALA A 14 -9.58 5.83 14.10
CA ALA A 14 -8.97 6.66 13.07
C ALA A 14 -7.75 5.91 12.52
N GLY A 15 -7.94 5.17 11.43
CA GLY A 15 -6.83 4.59 10.68
C GLY A 15 -5.89 5.72 10.28
N THR A 16 -4.67 5.70 10.79
CA THR A 16 -3.63 6.64 10.38
C THR A 16 -3.25 6.35 8.93
N THR A 17 -3.92 7.02 7.99
CA THR A 17 -3.51 7.01 6.59
C THR A 17 -2.22 7.82 6.49
N VAL A 18 -1.09 7.15 6.28
CA VAL A 18 0.16 7.82 5.89
C VAL A 18 0.03 8.18 4.43
N SER A 19 -0.36 9.42 4.16
CA SER A 19 -0.28 10.01 2.82
C SER A 19 0.98 10.87 2.77
N ALA A 20 1.90 10.56 1.87
CA ALA A 20 3.01 11.46 1.58
C ALA A 20 2.43 12.72 0.94
N ALA A 21 2.50 13.84 1.66
CA ALA A 21 2.19 15.15 1.09
C ALA A 21 3.32 15.52 0.13
N VAL A 22 3.09 15.36 -1.17
CA VAL A 22 3.99 15.88 -2.20
C VAL A 22 3.40 17.19 -2.69
N THR A 23 3.80 18.30 -2.07
CA THR A 23 3.53 19.64 -2.61
C THR A 23 4.57 19.97 -3.68
N GLY A 24 4.16 19.98 -4.96
CA GLY A 24 4.89 20.66 -6.04
C GLY A 24 6.03 19.91 -6.73
N SER A 25 6.10 18.58 -6.64
CA SER A 25 7.17 17.82 -7.31
C SER A 25 6.92 17.66 -8.82
N ALA A 26 7.99 17.55 -9.59
CA ALA A 26 7.97 17.40 -11.05
C ALA A 26 7.15 16.18 -11.49
N PRO A 27 6.43 16.23 -12.63
CA PRO A 27 5.77 15.06 -13.21
C PRO A 27 6.76 13.90 -13.31
N TRP A 28 6.31 12.69 -12.96
CA TRP A 28 7.15 11.50 -12.90
C TRP A 28 6.56 10.41 -13.79
N GLY A 29 7.43 9.53 -14.29
CA GLY A 29 7.03 8.31 -14.99
C GLY A 29 8.23 7.51 -15.46
N TYR A 30 7.98 6.46 -16.24
CA TYR A 30 9.03 5.56 -16.72
C TYR A 30 9.45 5.83 -18.17
N LYS A 31 8.77 6.74 -18.89
CA LYS A 31 9.06 7.07 -20.29
C LYS A 31 10.37 7.86 -20.39
N THR A 32 11.46 7.17 -20.72
CA THR A 32 12.80 7.77 -20.83
C THR A 32 12.93 8.77 -21.99
N ASN A 33 12.01 8.76 -22.95
CA ASN A 33 11.97 9.66 -24.08
C ASN A 33 11.06 10.89 -23.87
N ASP A 34 10.44 11.02 -22.70
CA ASP A 34 9.57 12.15 -22.37
C ASP A 34 10.33 13.19 -21.52
N ALA A 35 10.73 14.29 -22.16
CA ALA A 35 11.46 15.37 -21.50
C ALA A 35 10.61 16.19 -20.50
N THR A 36 9.29 15.96 -20.44
CA THR A 36 8.39 16.66 -19.52
C THR A 36 8.28 15.97 -18.16
N MET A 37 8.87 14.79 -18.02
CA MET A 37 8.80 13.97 -16.81
C MET A 37 10.19 13.58 -16.30
N VAL A 38 10.31 13.40 -14.99
CA VAL A 38 11.51 12.87 -14.36
C VAL A 38 11.45 11.35 -14.30
N GLY A 39 12.52 10.71 -14.79
CA GLY A 39 12.65 9.25 -14.78
C GLY A 39 13.15 8.71 -13.44
N PRO A 40 13.16 7.37 -13.24
CA PRO A 40 13.57 6.75 -11.98
C PRO A 40 14.94 7.19 -11.45
N ALA A 41 15.90 7.45 -12.33
CA ALA A 41 17.23 7.93 -11.96
C ALA A 41 17.22 9.32 -11.31
N GLN A 42 16.19 10.13 -11.59
CA GLN A 42 16.05 11.52 -11.13
C GLN A 42 15.04 11.66 -9.99
N TRP A 43 14.29 10.59 -9.65
CA TRP A 43 13.24 10.68 -8.63
C TRP A 43 13.77 11.13 -7.27
N ALA A 44 14.98 10.72 -6.88
CA ALA A 44 15.57 11.11 -5.60
C ALA A 44 15.80 12.63 -5.47
N GLU A 45 15.95 13.36 -6.59
CA GLU A 45 16.14 14.81 -6.62
C GLU A 45 14.84 15.57 -6.31
N HIS A 46 13.69 15.00 -6.67
CA HIS A 46 12.36 15.62 -6.54
C HIS A 46 11.48 14.98 -5.45
N TYR A 47 11.82 13.76 -5.05
CA TYR A 47 11.13 12.91 -4.08
C TYR A 47 12.19 12.27 -3.18
N PRO A 48 12.66 12.97 -2.12
CA PRO A 48 13.83 12.53 -1.33
C PRO A 48 13.73 11.11 -0.77
N THR A 49 12.51 10.64 -0.47
CA THR A 49 12.26 9.27 -0.02
C THR A 49 12.65 8.21 -1.04
N CYS A 50 12.61 8.51 -2.34
CA CYS A 50 13.03 7.60 -3.42
C CYS A 50 14.55 7.34 -3.41
N GLY A 51 15.34 8.23 -2.80
CA GLY A 51 16.79 8.07 -2.60
C GLY A 51 17.17 7.39 -1.27
N GLY A 52 16.19 6.87 -0.50
CA GLY A 52 16.45 6.26 0.80
C GLY A 52 17.17 4.90 0.71
N SER A 53 17.66 4.38 1.83
CA SER A 53 18.43 3.11 1.87
C SER A 53 17.60 1.83 1.88
N ARG A 54 16.26 1.93 1.85
CA ARG A 54 15.33 0.79 1.95
C ARG A 54 14.27 0.84 0.85
N GLN A 55 14.70 1.02 -0.40
CA GLN A 55 13.81 1.05 -1.57
C GLN A 55 13.44 -0.35 -2.05
N SER A 56 12.44 -0.40 -2.92
CA SER A 56 12.07 -1.55 -3.73
C SER A 56 11.96 -1.11 -5.20
N PRO A 57 12.09 -2.01 -6.19
CA PRO A 57 12.37 -3.45 -6.08
C PRO A 57 13.83 -3.75 -5.70
N ILE A 58 14.10 -5.00 -5.34
CA ILE A 58 15.44 -5.55 -5.14
C ILE A 58 15.57 -6.89 -5.86
N ASP A 59 16.80 -7.30 -6.13
CA ASP A 59 17.08 -8.69 -6.52
C ASP A 59 16.97 -9.60 -5.29
N ILE A 60 16.15 -10.65 -5.37
CA ILE A 60 15.95 -11.62 -4.28
C ILE A 60 16.84 -12.82 -4.55
N THR A 61 17.92 -12.94 -3.80
CA THR A 61 18.81 -14.10 -3.87
C THR A 61 18.32 -15.21 -2.94
N THR A 62 18.06 -16.40 -3.49
CA THR A 62 17.66 -17.55 -2.70
C THR A 62 18.91 -18.27 -2.18
N THR A 63 19.10 -18.27 -0.87
CA THR A 63 20.12 -19.10 -0.22
C THR A 63 19.47 -20.36 0.33
N GLU A 64 20.03 -21.53 0.01
CA GLU A 64 19.65 -22.78 0.67
C GLU A 64 20.08 -22.73 2.14
N GLY A 65 19.16 -23.00 3.07
CA GLY A 65 19.44 -22.92 4.50
C GLY A 65 18.20 -22.91 5.38
N ASN A 66 18.40 -22.91 6.70
CA ASN A 66 17.33 -22.91 7.69
C ASN A 66 16.75 -21.49 7.86
N VAL A 67 15.92 -21.07 6.91
CA VAL A 67 15.19 -19.80 7.01
C VAL A 67 13.99 -20.00 7.94
N THR A 68 13.80 -19.08 8.88
CA THR A 68 12.62 -19.11 9.76
C THR A 68 11.34 -18.97 8.93
N THR A 69 10.54 -20.03 8.89
CA THR A 69 9.22 -19.99 8.27
C THR A 69 8.34 -18.98 9.01
N ARG A 70 7.74 -18.06 8.25
CA ARG A 70 6.75 -17.12 8.78
C ARG A 70 5.38 -17.48 8.22
N SER A 71 4.37 -17.48 9.09
CA SER A 71 2.99 -17.73 8.68
C SER A 71 2.42 -16.51 7.98
N LEU A 72 1.78 -16.76 6.85
CA LEU A 72 0.98 -15.81 6.09
C LEU A 72 -0.41 -16.43 5.93
N SER A 73 -1.46 -15.69 6.28
CA SER A 73 -2.84 -16.11 6.08
C SER A 73 -3.66 -15.05 5.37
N PHE A 74 -4.65 -15.51 4.61
CA PHE A 74 -5.61 -14.67 3.91
C PHE A 74 -7.01 -15.04 4.40
N THR A 75 -7.86 -14.03 4.60
CA THR A 75 -9.23 -14.20 5.07
C THR A 75 -10.16 -13.23 4.37
N GLY A 76 -11.47 -13.49 4.44
CA GLY A 76 -12.50 -12.66 3.83
C GLY A 76 -12.56 -12.78 2.31
N GLU A 77 -13.39 -11.95 1.69
CA GLU A 77 -13.62 -11.96 0.24
C GLU A 77 -13.81 -10.55 -0.29
N CYS A 78 -13.24 -10.27 -1.47
CA CYS A 78 -13.46 -9.05 -2.23
C CYS A 78 -13.75 -9.43 -3.68
N ALA A 79 -15.04 -9.57 -4.01
CA ALA A 79 -15.48 -10.05 -5.32
C ALA A 79 -15.52 -8.95 -6.40
N ASN A 80 -15.52 -7.68 -6.01
CA ASN A 80 -15.73 -6.56 -6.91
C ASN A 80 -14.57 -5.57 -6.85
N PHE A 81 -14.15 -5.10 -8.02
CA PHE A 81 -13.06 -4.14 -8.18
C PHE A 81 -13.44 -3.05 -9.16
N ASN A 82 -13.02 -1.83 -8.88
CA ASN A 82 -13.04 -0.73 -9.84
C ASN A 82 -11.66 -0.64 -10.51
N LEU A 83 -11.61 -0.93 -11.81
CA LEU A 83 -10.39 -0.89 -12.61
C LEU A 83 -10.19 0.50 -13.20
N THR A 84 -9.01 1.08 -12.96
CA THR A 84 -8.61 2.37 -13.53
C THR A 84 -7.28 2.22 -14.23
N GLN A 85 -7.22 2.61 -15.50
CA GLN A 85 -5.95 2.80 -16.20
C GLN A 85 -5.37 4.16 -15.81
N THR A 86 -4.10 4.17 -15.43
CA THR A 86 -3.31 5.39 -15.20
C THR A 86 -2.25 5.52 -16.30
N ASP A 87 -1.49 6.61 -16.29
CA ASP A 87 -0.42 6.80 -17.28
C ASP A 87 0.68 5.74 -17.18
N GLU A 88 0.86 5.12 -16.01
CA GLU A 88 1.98 4.22 -15.72
C GLU A 88 1.56 2.77 -15.39
N THR A 89 0.29 2.50 -15.07
CA THR A 89 -0.17 1.17 -14.59
C THR A 89 -1.70 1.00 -14.67
N PHE A 90 -2.19 -0.23 -14.56
CA PHE A 90 -3.58 -0.53 -14.23
C PHE A 90 -3.74 -0.74 -12.73
N LYS A 91 -4.70 -0.05 -12.11
CA LYS A 91 -5.02 -0.17 -10.68
C LYS A 91 -6.44 -0.71 -10.49
N ALA A 92 -6.57 -1.83 -9.79
CA ALA A 92 -7.84 -2.41 -9.38
C ALA A 92 -8.09 -2.12 -7.90
N SER A 93 -9.07 -1.26 -7.60
CA SER A 93 -9.41 -0.87 -6.23
C SER A 93 -10.59 -1.71 -5.72
N VAL A 94 -10.51 -2.23 -4.49
CA VAL A 94 -11.57 -3.05 -3.88
C VAL A 94 -12.87 -2.25 -3.73
N VAL A 95 -14.00 -2.85 -4.10
CA VAL A 95 -15.34 -2.28 -3.92
C VAL A 95 -16.15 -3.17 -2.97
N GLY A 96 -16.08 -2.84 -1.68
CA GLY A 96 -16.69 -3.64 -0.63
C GLY A 96 -15.99 -5.00 -0.43
N GLY A 97 -16.41 -5.73 0.60
CA GLY A 97 -15.77 -6.97 1.01
C GLY A 97 -14.92 -6.83 2.27
N SER A 98 -14.25 -7.91 2.64
CA SER A 98 -13.49 -8.05 3.90
C SER A 98 -12.14 -8.75 3.72
N CYS A 99 -11.64 -8.83 2.47
CA CYS A 99 -10.39 -9.52 2.20
C CYS A 99 -9.21 -8.84 2.92
N SER A 100 -8.42 -9.65 3.61
CA SER A 100 -7.28 -9.19 4.39
C SER A 100 -6.15 -10.21 4.37
N ALA A 101 -4.92 -9.73 4.59
CA ALA A 101 -3.74 -10.54 4.80
C ALA A 101 -3.23 -10.36 6.23
N SER A 102 -2.85 -11.44 6.90
CA SER A 102 -2.27 -11.41 8.23
C SER A 102 -0.88 -12.03 8.25
N ALA A 103 0.07 -11.31 8.87
CA ALA A 103 1.44 -11.74 9.04
C ALA A 103 2.05 -11.09 10.29
N ASN A 104 2.91 -11.83 11.00
CA ASN A 104 3.63 -11.33 12.19
C ASN A 104 2.72 -10.71 13.27
N GLY A 105 1.52 -11.26 13.49
CA GLY A 105 0.57 -10.76 14.49
C GLY A 105 -0.18 -9.47 14.09
N ALA A 106 0.01 -8.99 12.86
CA ALA A 106 -0.73 -7.86 12.29
C ALA A 106 -1.63 -8.32 11.15
N SER A 107 -2.78 -7.64 10.99
CA SER A 107 -3.73 -7.86 9.90
C SER A 107 -3.90 -6.57 9.08
N TYR A 108 -3.97 -6.72 7.76
CA TYR A 108 -4.00 -5.64 6.78
C TYR A 108 -5.16 -5.87 5.80
N ASN A 109 -6.07 -4.90 5.71
CA ASN A 109 -7.13 -4.91 4.73
C ASN A 109 -6.57 -4.65 3.32
N MET A 110 -7.06 -5.39 2.33
CA MET A 110 -6.69 -5.14 0.94
C MET A 110 -7.47 -3.92 0.42
N ALA A 111 -6.73 -2.91 -0.05
CA ALA A 111 -7.32 -1.73 -0.66
C ALA A 111 -7.33 -1.79 -2.20
N GLN A 112 -6.24 -2.32 -2.78
CA GLN A 112 -6.03 -2.37 -4.22
C GLN A 112 -4.95 -3.39 -4.60
N PHE A 113 -4.88 -3.73 -5.88
CA PHE A 113 -3.68 -4.26 -6.53
C PHE A 113 -3.42 -3.50 -7.85
N HIS A 114 -2.19 -3.58 -8.36
CA HIS A 114 -1.77 -2.93 -9.60
C HIS A 114 -0.82 -3.82 -10.42
N LEU A 115 -0.70 -3.50 -11.71
CA LEU A 115 0.12 -4.21 -12.71
C LEU A 115 0.94 -3.24 -13.55
#